data_AF-A0A955YI86-F1
#
_entry.id   AF-A0A955YI86-F1
#
_cell.length_a   1.000
_cell.length_b   1.000
_cell.length_c   1.000
_cell.angle_alpha   90.00
_cell.angle_beta   90.00
_cell.angle_gamma   90.00
#
_symmetry.space_group_name_H-M   'P 1'
#
loop_
_entity.id
_entity.type
_entity.pdbx_description
1 polymer ?
#
loop_
_entity_poly.entity_id
_entity_poly.type
_entity_poly.pdbx_seq_one_letter_code
_entity_poly.pdbx_strand_id
1 'polypeptide(L)'
;MLTQTLSPRSAATWVALACSLVLAPAGCGTSGGTTTDGGSDATVADAGPDTGTEDMGHDAGVDLGTLPDLGAGCEGVVCDVPFFRCVAGTCTEYARCFTSATCPSGSTCTGLHCVPDDVDVDGDTYPAATDCNEADPGVNPGATEVCGLLDDNCSGTVDEGDPEVLCAADAAGDVCMASVCCPYGLYNFDGDPGNACECSAAPALNTGATCGAAISVGSVSDAGAGQTVTVLDNALPAGREVWYRFTATDSPDTTCDNFHVRVRFVQNPGNRYRFNLYRGCGTVLCDGNTGYVDSNFAVDANGAGRVGQCPCTNNSSTQNSCGSDTQDFMVRVTWADTSAPSCDPFELEITNGVF
;
A
#
# COMPACT_ATOMS: atom_id res chain seq x y z
N MET A 1 -6.13 33.58 -57.30
CA MET A 1 -6.54 32.63 -58.34
C MET A 1 -6.41 31.24 -57.75
N LEU A 2 -7.50 30.46 -57.79
CA LEU A 2 -7.63 29.01 -57.55
C LEU A 2 -7.28 28.48 -56.14
N THR A 3 -8.03 27.59 -55.47
CA THR A 3 -9.35 26.95 -55.68
C THR A 3 -9.71 26.20 -54.37
N GLN A 4 -11.00 26.07 -54.09
CA GLN A 4 -11.59 25.28 -52.99
C GLN A 4 -11.57 23.76 -53.24
N THR A 5 -12.06 23.03 -52.22
CA THR A 5 -12.62 21.65 -52.15
C THR A 5 -11.65 20.62 -51.54
N LEU A 6 -11.99 19.84 -50.50
CA LEU A 6 -13.14 18.92 -50.36
C LEU A 6 -13.54 18.64 -48.88
N SER A 7 -14.82 18.32 -48.66
CA SER A 7 -15.43 17.59 -47.52
C SER A 7 -15.55 16.08 -47.91
N PRO A 8 -15.80 15.07 -47.03
CA PRO A 8 -17.04 14.95 -46.24
C PRO A 8 -16.96 14.20 -44.87
N ARG A 9 -18.10 14.26 -44.17
CA ARG A 9 -18.51 13.51 -42.96
C ARG A 9 -18.67 12.00 -43.20
N SER A 10 -18.38 11.18 -42.18
CA SER A 10 -18.95 9.85 -41.89
C SER A 10 -18.16 9.20 -40.72
N ALA A 11 -18.67 8.40 -39.80
CA ALA A 11 -20.00 7.96 -39.42
C ALA A 11 -19.82 7.25 -38.06
N ALA A 12 -20.67 7.54 -37.07
CA ALA A 12 -20.72 6.78 -35.83
C ALA A 12 -21.58 5.53 -36.07
N THR A 13 -20.97 4.35 -36.00
CA THR A 13 -21.68 3.07 -36.09
C THR A 13 -21.87 2.52 -34.69
N TRP A 14 -23.12 2.56 -34.22
CA TRP A 14 -23.60 1.84 -33.06
C TRP A 14 -23.73 0.37 -33.41
N VAL A 15 -23.05 -0.52 -32.68
CA VAL A 15 -23.30 -1.96 -32.74
C VAL A 15 -24.33 -2.30 -31.67
N ALA A 16 -25.55 -2.63 -32.12
CA ALA A 16 -26.61 -3.19 -31.29
C ALA A 16 -26.28 -4.66 -30.98
N LEU A 17 -26.18 -5.00 -29.70
CA LEU A 17 -26.10 -6.38 -29.24
C LEU A 17 -27.52 -6.96 -29.16
N ALA A 18 -27.83 -7.88 -30.06
CA ALA A 18 -29.14 -8.53 -30.12
C ALA A 18 -29.28 -9.58 -29.01
N CYS A 19 -30.29 -9.39 -28.16
CA CYS A 19 -30.83 -10.39 -27.26
C CYS A 19 -31.52 -11.50 -28.08
N SER A 20 -31.14 -12.77 -27.86
CA SER A 20 -31.87 -13.92 -28.39
C SER A 20 -32.29 -14.82 -27.24
N LEU A 21 -33.56 -14.68 -26.90
CA LEU A 21 -34.35 -15.52 -26.01
C LEU A 21 -34.67 -16.84 -26.75
N VAL A 22 -34.26 -17.97 -26.22
CA VAL A 22 -34.73 -19.30 -26.66
C VAL A 22 -35.46 -19.95 -25.49
N LEU A 23 -36.79 -20.02 -25.61
CA LEU A 23 -37.63 -20.91 -24.82
C LEU A 23 -37.56 -22.33 -25.37
N ALA A 24 -37.42 -23.32 -24.49
CA ALA A 24 -37.89 -24.68 -24.69
C ALA A 24 -38.27 -25.32 -23.34
N PRO A 25 -39.20 -26.31 -23.33
CA PRO A 25 -40.22 -26.41 -22.28
C PRO A 25 -39.92 -27.45 -21.19
N ALA A 26 -40.76 -27.37 -20.15
CA ALA A 26 -40.83 -28.23 -18.98
C ALA A 26 -40.81 -29.74 -19.28
N GLY A 27 -40.07 -30.47 -18.42
CA GLY A 27 -40.14 -31.92 -18.27
C GLY A 27 -40.12 -32.28 -16.79
N CYS A 28 -41.22 -32.85 -16.31
CA CYS A 28 -41.43 -33.36 -14.97
C CYS A 28 -40.61 -34.65 -14.73
N GLY A 29 -40.00 -34.80 -13.56
CA GLY A 29 -39.25 -36.01 -13.18
C GLY A 29 -38.96 -36.06 -11.69
N THR A 30 -39.85 -36.69 -10.94
CA THR A 30 -39.67 -37.09 -9.53
C THR A 30 -38.74 -38.29 -9.42
N SER A 31 -37.73 -38.22 -8.55
CA SER A 31 -37.22 -39.39 -7.81
C SER A 31 -36.28 -38.93 -6.70
N GLY A 32 -36.59 -39.34 -5.47
CA GLY A 32 -35.87 -38.97 -4.26
C GLY A 32 -34.44 -39.48 -4.18
N GLY A 33 -33.66 -38.77 -3.37
CA GLY A 33 -32.32 -39.15 -2.93
C GLY A 33 -32.07 -38.54 -1.56
N THR A 34 -32.05 -39.38 -0.54
CA THR A 34 -31.61 -39.06 0.82
C THR A 34 -30.10 -38.84 0.86
N THR A 35 -29.65 -37.70 1.38
CA THR A 35 -28.27 -37.47 1.84
C THR A 35 -28.38 -36.70 3.16
N THR A 36 -28.43 -37.38 4.31
CA THR A 36 -27.30 -37.60 5.23
C THR A 36 -26.50 -36.33 5.50
N ASP A 37 -26.91 -35.61 6.54
CA ASP A 37 -26.08 -34.63 7.23
C ASP A 37 -24.88 -35.34 7.85
N GLY A 38 -23.68 -34.94 7.42
CA GLY A 38 -22.42 -35.33 8.02
C GLY A 38 -21.91 -34.17 8.87
N GLY A 39 -22.16 -34.23 10.18
CA GLY A 39 -21.53 -33.35 11.16
C GLY A 39 -20.08 -33.73 11.45
N SER A 40 -19.26 -32.71 11.66
CA SER A 40 -18.03 -32.67 12.46
C SER A 40 -17.78 -31.17 12.69
N ASP A 41 -17.86 -30.61 13.89
CA ASP A 41 -17.02 -30.90 15.04
C ASP A 41 -17.63 -30.20 16.27
N ALA A 42 -17.90 -30.95 17.34
CA ALA A 42 -18.32 -30.38 18.62
C ALA A 42 -17.69 -31.19 19.76
N THR A 43 -16.49 -30.78 20.16
CA THR A 43 -15.89 -31.19 21.43
C THR A 43 -16.15 -30.15 22.50
N VAL A 44 -17.39 -30.02 23.00
CA VAL A 44 -17.62 -29.59 24.40
C VAL A 44 -18.91 -30.27 24.88
N ALA A 45 -18.77 -31.14 25.87
CA ALA A 45 -19.89 -31.67 26.63
C ALA A 45 -20.33 -30.61 27.64
N ASP A 46 -21.62 -30.26 27.66
CA ASP A 46 -22.26 -29.77 28.88
C ASP A 46 -23.37 -30.74 29.28
N ALA A 47 -23.26 -31.21 30.52
CA ALA A 47 -24.17 -32.12 31.17
C ALA A 47 -24.64 -31.43 32.45
N GLY A 48 -25.70 -30.62 32.31
CA GLY A 48 -26.49 -30.04 33.41
C GLY A 48 -27.94 -30.52 33.35
N PRO A 49 -28.65 -30.67 34.48
CA PRO A 49 -29.98 -31.24 34.50
C PRO A 49 -31.03 -30.23 34.03
N ASP A 50 -31.79 -30.67 33.04
CA ASP A 50 -32.89 -29.96 32.41
C ASP A 50 -34.10 -29.88 33.36
N THR A 51 -34.42 -28.69 33.85
CA THR A 51 -35.63 -28.44 34.64
C THR A 51 -36.33 -27.16 34.17
N GLY A 52 -37.07 -27.23 33.07
CA GLY A 52 -38.16 -26.29 32.80
C GLY A 52 -38.42 -26.00 31.33
N THR A 53 -39.52 -26.56 30.82
CA THR A 53 -40.28 -26.16 29.61
C THR A 53 -39.46 -25.82 28.37
N GLU A 54 -39.10 -26.89 27.66
CA GLU A 54 -38.88 -27.01 26.22
C GLU A 54 -39.30 -25.78 25.39
N ASP A 55 -38.33 -24.91 25.11
CA ASP A 55 -38.21 -24.24 23.82
C ASP A 55 -37.38 -25.15 22.91
N MET A 56 -38.03 -25.74 21.91
CA MET A 56 -37.44 -26.66 20.95
C MET A 56 -36.99 -25.88 19.73
N GLY A 57 -35.89 -25.16 19.88
CA GLY A 57 -35.24 -24.40 18.82
C GLY A 57 -34.01 -23.69 19.34
N HIS A 58 -32.88 -24.38 19.37
CA HIS A 58 -31.57 -23.72 19.46
C HIS A 58 -31.31 -23.11 18.07
N ASP A 59 -31.75 -21.87 17.87
CA ASP A 59 -31.22 -21.03 16.82
C ASP A 59 -29.82 -20.58 17.24
N ALA A 60 -28.84 -20.76 16.36
CA ALA A 60 -27.56 -20.08 16.48
C ALA A 60 -27.69 -18.62 16.00
N GLY A 61 -28.82 -17.98 16.31
CA GLY A 61 -29.04 -16.56 16.15
C GLY A 61 -28.55 -15.85 17.41
N VAL A 62 -28.02 -14.64 17.25
CA VAL A 62 -27.75 -13.75 18.37
C VAL A 62 -29.08 -13.54 19.11
N ASP A 63 -29.07 -13.67 20.44
CA ASP A 63 -30.16 -13.18 21.29
C ASP A 63 -30.18 -11.65 21.15
N LEU A 64 -30.91 -11.14 20.15
CA LEU A 64 -31.06 -9.73 19.78
C LEU A 64 -31.89 -9.02 20.87
N GLY A 65 -31.28 -8.86 22.05
CA GLY A 65 -31.93 -8.40 23.28
C GLY A 65 -33.05 -7.39 23.04
N THR A 66 -34.24 -7.70 23.54
CA THR A 66 -35.42 -6.82 23.50
C THR A 66 -35.76 -6.17 22.16
N LEU A 67 -35.59 -6.85 21.01
CA LEU A 67 -36.24 -6.46 19.75
C LEU A 67 -37.70 -6.01 20.03
N PRO A 68 -38.07 -4.74 19.81
CA PRO A 68 -39.45 -4.33 19.84
C PRO A 68 -39.96 -4.17 18.40
N ASP A 69 -39.74 -5.13 17.50
CA ASP A 69 -40.59 -5.27 16.30
C ASP A 69 -41.86 -6.11 16.59
N LEU A 70 -42.20 -6.28 17.87
CA LEU A 70 -43.55 -6.62 18.26
C LEU A 70 -44.39 -5.33 18.26
N GLY A 71 -44.68 -4.82 17.06
CA GLY A 71 -45.76 -3.85 16.90
C GLY A 71 -47.00 -4.33 17.66
N ALA A 72 -47.71 -3.42 18.35
CA ALA A 72 -48.91 -3.79 19.08
C ALA A 72 -49.92 -4.48 18.14
N GLY A 73 -50.25 -5.75 18.40
CA GLY A 73 -51.19 -6.54 17.58
C GLY A 73 -50.55 -7.54 16.60
N CYS A 74 -49.30 -7.93 16.81
CA CYS A 74 -48.58 -8.84 15.91
C CYS A 74 -48.71 -10.34 16.22
N GLU A 75 -49.38 -10.74 17.31
CA GLU A 75 -49.73 -12.15 17.61
C GLU A 75 -48.59 -13.19 17.41
N GLY A 76 -47.32 -12.78 17.57
CA GLY A 76 -46.15 -13.65 17.38
C GLY A 76 -45.55 -13.69 15.97
N VAL A 77 -45.98 -12.81 15.06
CA VAL A 77 -45.35 -12.62 13.75
C VAL A 77 -44.02 -11.87 13.94
N VAL A 78 -42.92 -12.54 13.62
CA VAL A 78 -41.56 -11.98 13.56
C VAL A 78 -41.21 -11.75 12.08
N CYS A 79 -40.70 -10.57 11.77
CA CYS A 79 -40.27 -10.22 10.42
C CYS A 79 -38.74 -10.37 10.32
N ASP A 80 -38.26 -11.56 9.98
CA ASP A 80 -36.83 -11.90 9.94
C ASP A 80 -36.05 -11.22 8.79
N VAL A 81 -36.71 -10.38 8.00
CA VAL A 81 -36.11 -9.62 6.91
C VAL A 81 -35.84 -8.19 7.38
N PRO A 82 -34.61 -7.68 7.22
CA PRO A 82 -34.26 -6.33 7.66
C PRO A 82 -35.12 -5.29 6.95
N PHE A 83 -35.45 -4.22 7.66
CA PHE A 83 -36.35 -3.15 7.21
C PHE A 83 -37.81 -3.55 6.97
N PHE A 84 -38.27 -4.67 7.53
CA PHE A 84 -39.68 -4.99 7.63
C PHE A 84 -40.14 -4.84 9.07
N ARG A 85 -41.37 -4.36 9.22
CA ARG A 85 -42.05 -4.28 10.50
C ARG A 85 -43.38 -4.98 10.46
N CYS A 86 -43.82 -5.51 11.58
CA CYS A 86 -45.15 -6.08 11.66
C CYS A 86 -46.25 -5.00 11.82
N VAL A 87 -47.23 -5.00 10.90
CA VAL A 87 -48.44 -4.17 10.96
C VAL A 87 -49.66 -5.05 10.80
N ALA A 88 -50.47 -5.16 11.85
CA ALA A 88 -51.69 -5.97 11.88
C ALA A 88 -51.47 -7.44 11.45
N GLY A 89 -50.42 -8.08 11.98
CA GLY A 89 -50.09 -9.48 11.69
C GLY A 89 -49.50 -9.74 10.31
N THR A 90 -49.06 -8.69 9.60
CA THR A 90 -48.40 -8.81 8.29
C THR A 90 -47.09 -8.04 8.29
N CYS A 91 -46.02 -8.63 7.74
CA CYS A 91 -44.76 -7.91 7.55
C CYS A 91 -44.90 -6.88 6.44
N THR A 92 -44.60 -5.64 6.76
CA THR A 92 -44.66 -4.49 5.86
C THR A 92 -43.32 -3.78 5.83
N GLU A 93 -42.82 -3.50 4.64
CA GLU A 93 -41.57 -2.79 4.43
C GLU A 93 -41.68 -1.34 4.96
N TYR A 94 -40.62 -0.83 5.60
CA TYR A 94 -40.53 0.60 5.90
C TYR A 94 -40.60 1.43 4.61
N ALA A 95 -41.20 2.62 4.70
CA ALA A 95 -41.32 3.50 3.55
C ALA A 95 -39.93 3.85 2.98
N ARG A 96 -39.78 3.79 1.66
CA ARG A 96 -38.49 4.06 1.02
C ARG A 96 -38.13 5.54 1.06
N CYS A 97 -36.84 5.83 1.16
CA CYS A 97 -36.28 7.18 1.18
C CYS A 97 -35.00 7.28 0.35
N PHE A 98 -34.64 8.51 0.00
CA PHE A 98 -33.32 8.84 -0.57
C PHE A 98 -32.49 9.69 0.38
N THR A 99 -33.13 10.45 1.27
CA THR A 99 -32.49 11.28 2.29
C THR A 99 -33.42 11.37 3.51
N SER A 100 -32.87 11.65 4.70
CA SER A 100 -33.68 11.81 5.93
C SER A 100 -34.70 12.95 5.83
N ALA A 101 -34.51 13.92 4.93
CA ALA A 101 -35.49 14.98 4.65
C ALA A 101 -36.78 14.48 3.99
N THR A 102 -36.78 13.28 3.40
CA THR A 102 -37.98 12.65 2.80
C THR A 102 -38.78 11.81 3.79
N CYS A 103 -38.25 11.60 5.00
CA CYS A 103 -38.90 10.81 6.02
C CYS A 103 -39.83 11.65 6.91
N PRO A 104 -40.84 11.01 7.54
CA PRO A 104 -41.62 11.65 8.60
C PRO A 104 -40.72 12.15 9.74
N SER A 105 -41.19 13.13 10.51
CA SER A 105 -40.46 13.61 11.69
C SER A 105 -40.29 12.49 12.71
N GLY A 106 -39.08 12.32 13.24
CA GLY A 106 -38.72 11.22 14.13
C GLY A 106 -38.30 9.95 13.40
N SER A 107 -37.80 10.07 12.17
CA SER A 107 -37.29 8.95 11.39
C SER A 107 -36.06 9.35 10.60
N THR A 108 -35.10 8.44 10.53
CA THR A 108 -33.84 8.59 9.81
C THR A 108 -33.86 7.70 8.57
N CYS A 109 -33.23 8.17 7.50
CA CYS A 109 -33.11 7.40 6.27
C CYS A 109 -31.85 6.55 6.33
N THR A 110 -32.02 5.25 6.52
CA THR A 110 -30.96 4.24 6.60
C THR A 110 -31.36 3.04 5.74
N GLY A 111 -30.41 2.40 5.04
CA GLY A 111 -30.71 1.32 4.11
C GLY A 111 -31.70 1.68 2.98
N LEU A 112 -31.91 2.97 2.68
CA LEU A 112 -32.97 3.50 1.80
C LEU A 112 -34.40 3.34 2.36
N HIS A 113 -34.55 3.21 3.67
CA HIS A 113 -35.81 3.10 4.40
C HIS A 113 -35.93 4.16 5.50
N CYS A 114 -37.14 4.70 5.69
CA CYS A 114 -37.47 5.59 6.81
C CYS A 114 -37.72 4.75 8.06
N VAL A 115 -36.67 4.57 8.86
CA VAL A 115 -36.70 3.85 10.12
C VAL A 115 -36.92 4.89 11.24
N PRO A 116 -37.83 4.66 12.20
CA PRO A 116 -37.98 5.51 13.38
C PRO A 116 -36.67 5.64 14.15
N ASP A 117 -36.40 6.82 14.69
CA ASP A 117 -35.13 7.17 15.35
C ASP A 117 -34.77 6.28 16.55
N ASP A 118 -35.75 5.60 17.14
CA ASP A 118 -35.64 4.74 18.32
C ASP A 118 -35.66 3.24 18.00
N VAL A 119 -35.74 2.87 16.73
CA VAL A 119 -35.71 1.48 16.26
C VAL A 119 -34.27 1.09 15.91
N ASP A 120 -33.91 -0.13 16.32
CA ASP A 120 -32.67 -0.84 16.02
C ASP A 120 -33.06 -2.06 15.17
N VAL A 121 -32.67 -2.07 13.90
CA VAL A 121 -33.09 -3.03 12.87
C VAL A 121 -32.18 -4.24 12.80
N ASP A 122 -30.88 -4.09 13.03
CA ASP A 122 -29.90 -5.18 12.96
C ASP A 122 -29.50 -5.75 14.33
N GLY A 123 -29.96 -5.11 15.41
CA GLY A 123 -29.94 -5.59 16.78
C GLY A 123 -28.58 -5.48 17.45
N ASP A 124 -27.76 -4.50 17.07
CA ASP A 124 -26.46 -4.22 17.69
C ASP A 124 -26.51 -3.26 18.87
N THR A 125 -27.71 -2.90 19.32
CA THR A 125 -28.05 -1.99 20.43
C THR A 125 -27.95 -0.50 20.13
N TYR A 126 -27.57 -0.12 18.92
CA TYR A 126 -27.61 1.26 18.45
C TYR A 126 -28.85 1.48 17.59
N PRO A 127 -29.69 2.48 17.90
CA PRO A 127 -30.86 2.77 17.10
C PRO A 127 -30.54 3.73 15.93
N ALA A 128 -31.47 3.82 14.99
CA ALA A 128 -31.27 4.48 13.69
C ALA A 128 -30.90 5.96 13.74
N ALA A 129 -31.11 6.63 14.89
CA ALA A 129 -30.68 8.01 15.10
C ALA A 129 -29.15 8.16 15.31
N THR A 130 -28.48 7.09 15.73
CA THR A 130 -27.05 7.08 16.05
C THR A 130 -26.25 6.10 15.21
N ASP A 131 -26.89 5.07 14.67
CA ASP A 131 -26.26 4.13 13.77
C ASP A 131 -26.33 4.61 12.31
N CYS A 132 -25.18 4.54 11.63
CA CYS A 132 -25.02 4.89 10.24
C CYS A 132 -25.42 3.75 9.29
N ASN A 133 -25.51 2.50 9.74
CA ASN A 133 -25.86 1.36 8.90
C ASN A 133 -26.64 0.23 9.61
N GLU A 134 -27.92 0.51 9.85
CA GLU A 134 -28.95 -0.41 10.38
C GLU A 134 -29.27 -1.66 9.51
N ALA A 135 -28.38 -2.04 8.61
CA ALA A 135 -28.41 -3.29 7.87
C ALA A 135 -27.26 -4.24 8.25
N ASP A 136 -26.30 -3.76 9.06
CA ASP A 136 -25.06 -4.46 9.38
C ASP A 136 -24.69 -4.21 10.85
N PRO A 137 -24.91 -5.21 11.74
CA PRO A 137 -24.64 -5.05 13.17
C PRO A 137 -23.13 -4.95 13.49
N GLY A 138 -22.27 -5.08 12.48
CA GLY A 138 -20.83 -4.82 12.57
C GLY A 138 -20.47 -3.33 12.42
N VAL A 139 -21.39 -2.49 11.97
CA VAL A 139 -21.16 -1.07 11.68
C VAL A 139 -22.03 -0.23 12.60
N ASN A 140 -21.43 0.35 13.65
CA ASN A 140 -22.14 1.12 14.66
C ASN A 140 -21.21 1.95 15.53
N PRO A 141 -21.71 2.93 16.31
CA PRO A 141 -20.89 3.78 17.18
C PRO A 141 -19.92 3.08 18.16
N GLY A 142 -20.10 1.78 18.42
CA GLY A 142 -19.24 0.98 19.29
C GLY A 142 -18.25 0.07 18.56
N ALA A 143 -18.31 0.00 17.22
CA ALA A 143 -17.48 -0.88 16.43
C ALA A 143 -16.00 -0.46 16.44
N THR A 144 -15.13 -1.43 16.14
CA THR A 144 -13.70 -1.15 15.93
C THR A 144 -13.48 -0.83 14.47
N GLU A 145 -12.82 0.29 14.18
CA GLU A 145 -12.42 0.66 12.83
C GLU A 145 -11.52 -0.39 12.17
N VAL A 146 -11.85 -0.73 10.93
CA VAL A 146 -11.10 -1.62 10.06
C VAL A 146 -10.82 -0.91 8.75
N CYS A 147 -9.60 -1.06 8.25
CA CYS A 147 -9.23 -0.49 6.96
C CYS A 147 -10.07 -1.12 5.83
N GLY A 148 -10.99 -0.36 5.23
CA GLY A 148 -11.98 -0.96 4.34
C GLY A 148 -12.84 -0.02 3.49
N LEU A 149 -12.55 1.28 3.43
CA LEU A 149 -13.39 2.32 2.78
C LEU A 149 -14.73 2.55 3.48
N LEU A 150 -14.93 1.96 4.65
CA LEU A 150 -16.14 2.04 5.46
C LEU A 150 -15.83 2.82 6.75
N ASP A 151 -16.82 3.54 7.24
CA ASP A 151 -16.82 4.14 8.58
C ASP A 151 -17.52 3.12 9.46
N ASP A 152 -16.74 2.21 10.07
CA ASP A 152 -17.30 1.08 10.83
C ASP A 152 -17.92 1.58 12.13
N ASN A 153 -17.37 2.64 12.72
CA ASN A 153 -17.75 3.14 14.02
C ASN A 153 -18.69 4.35 13.97
N CYS A 154 -19.22 4.68 12.79
CA CYS A 154 -20.14 5.80 12.55
C CYS A 154 -19.64 7.16 13.11
N SER A 155 -18.32 7.40 13.11
CA SER A 155 -17.73 8.65 13.58
C SER A 155 -17.94 9.81 12.59
N GLY A 156 -18.28 9.48 11.34
CA GLY A 156 -18.32 10.39 10.21
C GLY A 156 -16.98 10.55 9.49
N THR A 157 -15.97 9.77 9.87
CA THR A 157 -14.70 9.62 9.16
C THR A 157 -14.48 8.17 8.78
N VAL A 158 -13.80 7.92 7.67
CA VAL A 158 -13.51 6.58 7.19
C VAL A 158 -12.06 6.26 7.54
N ASP A 159 -11.82 5.05 8.06
CA ASP A 159 -10.52 4.51 8.40
C ASP A 159 -9.69 5.44 9.33
N GLU A 160 -10.31 6.05 10.35
CA GLU A 160 -9.57 6.86 11.30
C GLU A 160 -8.85 6.05 12.38
N GLY A 161 -7.82 6.66 12.98
CA GLY A 161 -7.06 6.04 14.05
C GLY A 161 -5.62 5.76 13.64
N ASP A 162 -5.05 4.71 14.22
CA ASP A 162 -3.67 4.30 13.95
C ASP A 162 -3.64 3.34 12.73
N PRO A 163 -3.03 3.72 11.60
CA PRO A 163 -2.97 2.89 10.40
C PRO A 163 -2.34 1.51 10.61
N GLU A 164 -1.50 1.32 11.64
CA GLU A 164 -0.93 0.01 11.98
C GLU A 164 -1.93 -0.90 12.70
N VAL A 165 -2.93 -0.31 13.38
CA VAL A 165 -3.96 -1.04 14.14
C VAL A 165 -5.14 -1.42 13.24
N LEU A 166 -5.49 -0.59 12.26
CA LEU A 166 -6.61 -0.80 11.33
C LEU A 166 -6.50 -2.07 10.48
N CYS A 167 -5.29 -2.62 10.34
CA CYS A 167 -5.00 -3.82 9.55
C CYS A 167 -4.76 -5.08 10.39
N ALA A 168 -5.11 -5.05 11.69
CA ALA A 168 -4.81 -6.14 12.61
C ALA A 168 -5.42 -7.50 12.21
N ALA A 169 -6.44 -7.51 11.36
CA ALA A 169 -7.08 -8.73 10.84
C ALA A 169 -6.28 -9.42 9.72
N ASP A 170 -5.45 -8.68 8.96
CA ASP A 170 -4.86 -9.17 7.71
C ASP A 170 -3.46 -9.77 7.88
N ALA A 171 -2.56 -9.10 8.62
CA ALA A 171 -1.28 -9.65 9.08
C ALA A 171 -0.56 -8.68 10.03
N ALA A 172 0.28 -9.22 10.91
CA ALA A 172 1.11 -8.40 11.78
C ALA A 172 2.15 -7.60 10.96
N GLY A 173 2.00 -6.27 10.93
CA GLY A 173 2.93 -5.34 10.28
C GLY A 173 2.40 -4.70 9.00
N ASP A 174 1.17 -5.03 8.57
CA ASP A 174 0.49 -4.35 7.48
C ASP A 174 0.03 -2.96 7.95
N VAL A 175 -0.01 -2.00 7.04
CA VAL A 175 -0.36 -0.61 7.32
C VAL A 175 -1.47 -0.16 6.39
N CYS A 176 -2.51 0.45 6.95
CA CYS A 176 -3.62 1.00 6.17
C CYS A 176 -3.15 2.23 5.37
N MET A 177 -3.26 2.17 4.04
CA MET A 177 -2.89 3.26 3.16
C MET A 177 -3.98 3.50 2.12
N ALA A 178 -4.73 4.60 2.31
CA ALA A 178 -5.92 4.92 1.53
C ALA A 178 -6.88 3.72 1.45
N SER A 179 -7.29 3.25 2.64
CA SER A 179 -8.33 2.23 2.79
C SER A 179 -7.98 0.83 2.28
N VAL A 180 -6.68 0.56 2.08
CA VAL A 180 -6.17 -0.77 1.76
C VAL A 180 -5.01 -1.11 2.69
N CYS A 181 -5.03 -2.31 3.26
CA CYS A 181 -3.92 -2.85 4.04
C CYS A 181 -2.77 -3.26 3.14
N CYS A 182 -1.66 -2.51 3.23
CA CYS A 182 -0.45 -2.82 2.49
C CYS A 182 0.56 -3.58 3.35
N PRO A 183 1.12 -4.68 2.83
CA PRO A 183 2.22 -5.37 3.47
C PRO A 183 3.40 -4.45 3.79
N TYR A 184 4.09 -4.73 4.89
CA TYR A 184 5.24 -3.96 5.32
C TYR A 184 6.27 -3.73 4.20
N GLY A 185 6.52 -2.45 3.86
CA GLY A 185 7.43 -2.05 2.79
C GLY A 185 6.80 -1.90 1.41
N LEU A 186 5.48 -2.10 1.29
CA LEU A 186 4.68 -1.64 0.15
C LEU A 186 3.97 -0.33 0.51
N TYR A 187 3.78 0.53 -0.50
CA TYR A 187 3.19 1.85 -0.34
C TYR A 187 2.14 2.11 -1.41
N ASN A 188 1.06 2.81 -1.01
CA ASN A 188 0.05 3.40 -1.88
C ASN A 188 0.25 4.92 -1.95
N PHE A 189 0.82 5.41 -3.05
CA PHE A 189 1.19 6.83 -3.21
C PHE A 189 0.18 7.67 -3.97
N ASP A 190 -0.53 7.07 -4.93
CA ASP A 190 -1.62 7.78 -5.62
C ASP A 190 -2.91 7.82 -4.81
N GLY A 191 -3.01 6.98 -3.77
CA GLY A 191 -4.16 6.87 -2.89
C GLY A 191 -5.34 6.20 -3.56
N ASP A 192 -5.13 5.52 -4.69
CA ASP A 192 -6.17 4.78 -5.39
C ASP A 192 -6.26 3.36 -4.80
N PRO A 193 -7.39 2.99 -4.18
CA PRO A 193 -7.58 1.65 -3.63
C PRO A 193 -7.53 0.55 -4.71
N GLY A 194 -7.83 0.88 -5.98
CA GLY A 194 -7.92 -0.08 -7.08
C GLY A 194 -6.59 -0.68 -7.53
N ASN A 195 -5.48 0.01 -7.25
CA ASN A 195 -4.11 -0.41 -7.52
C ASN A 195 -3.18 -0.19 -6.34
N ALA A 196 -3.72 -0.20 -5.11
CA ALA A 196 -2.95 0.03 -3.91
C ALA A 196 -1.74 -0.92 -3.76
N CYS A 197 -0.78 -0.49 -2.92
CA CYS A 197 0.44 -1.23 -2.62
C CYS A 197 1.32 -1.43 -3.86
N GLU A 198 1.26 -0.49 -4.79
CA GLU A 198 1.92 -0.51 -6.09
C GLU A 198 3.43 -0.33 -6.00
N CYS A 199 3.95 0.11 -4.85
CA CYS A 199 5.33 0.56 -4.73
C CYS A 199 6.08 -0.15 -3.61
N SER A 200 7.07 -0.95 -3.99
CA SER A 200 7.93 -1.65 -3.04
C SER A 200 9.18 -0.84 -2.69
N ALA A 201 9.55 -0.87 -1.40
CA ALA A 201 10.77 -0.25 -0.93
C ALA A 201 12.01 -0.96 -1.50
N ALA A 202 12.83 -0.20 -2.23
CA ALA A 202 14.09 -0.67 -2.80
C ALA A 202 15.24 0.26 -2.36
N PRO A 203 16.25 -0.24 -1.62
CA PRO A 203 16.38 -1.61 -1.12
C PRO A 203 15.41 -1.89 0.04
N ALA A 204 15.27 -3.16 0.44
CA ALA A 204 14.39 -3.56 1.54
C ALA A 204 14.63 -2.70 2.80
N LEU A 205 13.58 -2.44 3.57
CA LEU A 205 13.65 -1.62 4.78
C LEU A 205 14.75 -2.12 5.73
N ASN A 206 15.38 -1.19 6.46
CA ASN A 206 16.55 -1.44 7.33
C ASN A 206 17.85 -1.87 6.63
N THR A 207 17.83 -2.12 5.32
CA THR A 207 19.04 -2.42 4.54
C THR A 207 19.74 -1.12 4.14
N GLY A 208 21.07 -1.07 4.30
CA GLY A 208 21.85 0.13 3.98
C GLY A 208 21.55 1.32 4.89
N ALA A 209 21.00 1.11 6.09
CA ALA A 209 20.50 2.19 6.95
C ALA A 209 21.61 3.00 7.64
N THR A 210 22.85 2.50 7.65
CA THR A 210 24.00 3.20 8.23
C THR A 210 25.24 2.96 7.39
N CYS A 211 26.25 3.82 7.54
CA CYS A 211 27.53 3.64 6.86
C CYS A 211 28.20 2.28 7.18
N GLY A 212 28.08 1.79 8.42
CA GLY A 212 28.64 0.49 8.82
C GLY A 212 27.90 -0.71 8.22
N ALA A 213 26.64 -0.53 7.83
CA ALA A 213 25.79 -1.54 7.20
C ALA A 213 25.51 -1.22 5.72
N ALA A 214 26.42 -0.48 5.06
CA ALA A 214 26.29 -0.09 3.67
C ALA A 214 26.23 -1.31 2.74
N ILE A 215 25.42 -1.20 1.68
CA ILE A 215 25.19 -2.25 0.70
C ILE A 215 26.40 -2.35 -0.22
N SER A 216 27.06 -3.50 -0.27
CA SER A 216 28.21 -3.70 -1.16
C SER A 216 27.74 -3.85 -2.60
N VAL A 217 28.06 -2.87 -3.46
CA VAL A 217 27.60 -2.84 -4.86
C VAL A 217 28.65 -3.34 -5.85
N GLY A 218 29.89 -3.54 -5.41
CA GLY A 218 30.96 -4.11 -6.22
C GLY A 218 32.26 -3.32 -6.14
N SER A 219 33.12 -3.50 -7.14
CA SER A 219 34.41 -2.83 -7.23
C SER A 219 34.69 -2.30 -8.63
N VAL A 220 35.44 -1.20 -8.70
CA VAL A 220 36.00 -0.66 -9.95
C VAL A 220 37.52 -0.63 -9.84
N SER A 221 38.24 -1.05 -10.87
CA SER A 221 39.71 -1.14 -10.86
C SER A 221 40.36 -0.45 -12.05
N ASP A 222 41.60 0.00 -11.90
CA ASP A 222 42.44 0.54 -12.98
C ASP A 222 42.72 -0.46 -14.14
N ALA A 223 42.80 -1.76 -13.85
CA ALA A 223 43.23 -2.80 -14.80
C ALA A 223 42.21 -3.22 -15.87
N GLY A 224 41.06 -2.55 -15.98
CA GLY A 224 40.02 -2.88 -16.96
C GLY A 224 39.30 -1.66 -17.50
N ALA A 225 39.40 -1.38 -18.79
CA ALA A 225 38.73 -0.23 -19.39
C ALA A 225 37.19 -0.34 -19.30
N GLY A 226 36.54 0.73 -18.80
CA GLY A 226 35.08 0.86 -18.85
C GLY A 226 34.30 0.02 -17.83
N GLN A 227 34.91 -0.36 -16.71
CA GLN A 227 34.18 -0.97 -15.62
C GLN A 227 33.14 0.00 -15.07
N THR A 228 31.92 -0.51 -14.97
CA THR A 228 30.76 0.26 -14.53
C THR A 228 29.97 -0.58 -13.54
N VAL A 229 29.61 0.03 -12.42
CA VAL A 229 28.69 -0.51 -11.43
C VAL A 229 27.46 0.38 -11.41
N THR A 230 26.28 -0.23 -11.58
CA THR A 230 25.00 0.47 -11.57
C THR A 230 24.18 0.07 -10.37
N VAL A 231 23.48 1.02 -9.77
CA VAL A 231 22.53 0.81 -8.68
C VAL A 231 21.19 1.38 -9.11
N LEU A 232 20.13 0.56 -9.03
CA LEU A 232 18.77 0.92 -9.37
C LEU A 232 17.89 0.71 -8.14
N ASP A 233 17.47 1.80 -7.51
CA ASP A 233 16.74 1.79 -6.23
C ASP A 233 15.83 3.03 -6.13
N ASN A 234 14.90 3.06 -5.17
CA ASN A 234 13.98 4.19 -4.98
C ASN A 234 14.10 4.87 -3.61
N ALA A 235 14.89 4.30 -2.70
CA ALA A 235 15.12 4.78 -1.33
C ALA A 235 13.82 5.14 -0.58
N LEU A 236 12.74 4.41 -0.82
CA LEU A 236 11.48 4.60 -0.11
C LEU A 236 11.59 4.14 1.36
N PRO A 237 10.84 4.76 2.29
CA PRO A 237 9.95 5.92 2.09
C PRO A 237 10.71 7.26 2.09
N ALA A 238 10.00 8.37 1.84
CA ALA A 238 10.59 9.72 1.90
C ALA A 238 11.28 9.99 3.25
N GLY A 239 12.44 10.64 3.21
CA GLY A 239 13.27 10.90 4.39
C GLY A 239 14.21 9.76 4.79
N ARG A 240 14.11 8.59 4.16
CA ARG A 240 15.09 7.51 4.32
C ARG A 240 16.42 7.88 3.66
N GLU A 241 17.51 7.49 4.31
CA GLU A 241 18.85 7.48 3.72
C GLU A 241 19.30 6.04 3.43
N VAL A 242 19.99 5.84 2.31
CA VAL A 242 20.52 4.54 1.90
C VAL A 242 22.00 4.65 1.59
N TRP A 243 22.78 3.79 2.23
CA TRP A 243 24.22 3.74 2.11
C TRP A 243 24.66 2.57 1.22
N TYR A 244 25.47 2.87 0.22
CA TYR A 244 26.13 1.93 -0.68
C TYR A 244 27.64 1.97 -0.46
N ARG A 245 28.31 0.84 -0.61
CA ARG A 245 29.76 0.66 -0.55
C ARG A 245 30.26 0.12 -1.86
N PHE A 246 31.28 0.75 -2.42
CA PHE A 246 32.07 0.17 -3.51
C PHE A 246 33.55 0.24 -3.19
N THR A 247 34.31 -0.72 -3.71
CA THR A 247 35.76 -0.74 -3.55
C THR A 247 36.43 -0.23 -4.82
N ALA A 248 37.24 0.82 -4.71
CA ALA A 248 38.10 1.24 -5.80
C ALA A 248 39.46 0.56 -5.62
N THR A 249 39.89 -0.22 -6.61
CA THR A 249 41.12 -1.01 -6.55
C THR A 249 42.14 -0.41 -7.51
N ASP A 250 43.14 0.26 -6.94
CA ASP A 250 44.36 0.69 -7.62
C ASP A 250 45.44 -0.40 -7.43
N SER A 251 45.87 -0.99 -8.53
CA SER A 251 46.82 -2.10 -8.60
C SER A 251 48.26 -1.57 -8.66
N PRO A 252 49.28 -2.31 -8.20
CA PRO A 252 50.67 -1.85 -8.29
C PRO A 252 51.12 -1.68 -9.74
N ASP A 253 51.23 -0.43 -10.19
CA ASP A 253 51.70 -0.10 -11.52
C ASP A 253 53.20 0.23 -11.58
N THR A 254 53.76 0.08 -12.78
CA THR A 254 55.16 0.48 -13.10
C THR A 254 55.24 1.73 -13.96
N THR A 255 54.09 2.34 -14.27
CA THR A 255 53.91 3.52 -15.14
C THR A 255 52.95 4.53 -14.50
N CYS A 256 52.79 5.70 -15.13
CA CYS A 256 51.82 6.73 -14.74
C CYS A 256 50.41 6.15 -14.68
N ASP A 257 49.75 6.28 -13.52
CA ASP A 257 48.37 5.87 -13.29
C ASP A 257 47.43 7.09 -13.20
N ASN A 258 46.40 7.08 -14.05
CA ASN A 258 45.32 8.07 -14.11
C ASN A 258 44.00 7.45 -13.63
N PHE A 259 44.01 6.73 -12.51
CA PHE A 259 42.78 6.15 -11.97
C PHE A 259 41.84 7.21 -11.36
N HIS A 260 40.73 7.45 -12.05
CA HIS A 260 39.67 8.33 -11.59
C HIS A 260 38.38 7.55 -11.39
N VAL A 261 37.68 7.84 -10.29
CA VAL A 261 36.34 7.33 -10.05
C VAL A 261 35.33 8.44 -10.29
N ARG A 262 34.29 8.11 -11.05
CA ARG A 262 33.13 8.97 -11.25
C ARG A 262 31.89 8.32 -10.66
N VAL A 263 31.09 9.10 -9.96
CA VAL A 263 29.78 8.71 -9.42
C VAL A 263 28.75 9.74 -9.88
N ARG A 264 27.69 9.31 -10.55
CA ARG A 264 26.62 10.20 -11.03
C ARG A 264 25.26 9.52 -11.07
N PHE A 265 24.20 10.31 -11.08
CA PHE A 265 22.89 9.79 -11.48
C PHE A 265 22.77 9.74 -13.00
N VAL A 266 22.40 8.59 -13.54
CA VAL A 266 21.97 8.44 -14.94
C VAL A 266 20.50 8.82 -15.06
N GLN A 267 19.69 8.37 -14.09
CA GLN A 267 18.29 8.72 -13.96
C GLN A 267 18.04 9.27 -12.55
N ASN A 268 17.44 10.46 -12.48
CA ASN A 268 17.01 11.11 -11.24
C ASN A 268 15.64 11.75 -11.48
N PRO A 269 14.54 10.96 -11.40
CA PRO A 269 13.21 11.43 -11.72
C PRO A 269 12.85 12.60 -10.81
N GLY A 270 12.37 13.70 -11.41
CA GLY A 270 12.04 14.94 -10.70
C GLY A 270 13.23 15.62 -10.00
N ASN A 271 14.48 15.21 -10.25
CA ASN A 271 15.66 15.64 -9.48
C ASN A 271 15.47 15.47 -7.97
N ARG A 272 14.82 14.39 -7.56
CA ARG A 272 14.41 14.13 -6.18
C ARG A 272 15.54 13.63 -5.28
N TYR A 273 16.54 12.96 -5.84
CA TYR A 273 17.62 12.32 -5.07
C TYR A 273 18.88 13.17 -5.03
N ARG A 274 19.62 13.09 -3.92
CA ARG A 274 21.00 13.62 -3.79
C ARG A 274 21.89 12.49 -3.29
N PHE A 275 23.18 12.59 -3.59
CA PHE A 275 24.15 11.70 -2.97
C PHE A 275 25.30 12.45 -2.32
N ASN A 276 25.76 11.95 -1.19
CA ASN A 276 27.02 12.31 -0.58
C ASN A 276 28.03 11.19 -0.83
N LEU A 277 29.28 11.57 -1.07
CA LEU A 277 30.36 10.61 -1.24
C LEU A 277 31.36 10.74 -0.10
N TYR A 278 31.74 9.59 0.47
CA TYR A 278 32.66 9.49 1.58
C TYR A 278 33.80 8.53 1.29
N ARG A 279 34.95 8.81 1.91
CA ARG A 279 36.04 7.85 2.08
C ARG A 279 35.82 7.12 3.40
N GLY A 280 35.52 5.82 3.35
CA GLY A 280 34.97 5.10 4.50
C GLY A 280 33.76 5.84 5.10
N CYS A 281 33.69 5.93 6.43
CA CYS A 281 32.60 6.61 7.14
C CYS A 281 32.96 7.99 7.71
N GLY A 282 34.17 8.50 7.45
CA GLY A 282 34.70 9.66 8.18
C GLY A 282 34.87 10.93 7.36
N THR A 283 35.38 10.80 6.12
CA THR A 283 35.77 11.98 5.32
C THR A 283 34.79 12.17 4.17
N VAL A 284 34.09 13.31 4.16
CA VAL A 284 33.23 13.71 3.04
C VAL A 284 34.13 14.15 1.88
N LEU A 285 34.04 13.45 0.76
CA LEU A 285 34.74 13.80 -0.48
C LEU A 285 33.89 14.76 -1.32
N CYS A 286 32.57 14.52 -1.34
CA CYS A 286 31.61 15.37 -2.04
C CYS A 286 30.36 15.55 -1.21
N ASP A 287 30.04 16.80 -0.89
CA ASP A 287 28.82 17.15 -0.17
C ASP A 287 27.67 17.47 -1.14
N GLY A 288 26.81 16.48 -1.38
CA GLY A 288 25.63 16.58 -2.22
C GLY A 288 24.56 17.55 -1.72
N ASN A 289 24.67 18.05 -0.47
CA ASN A 289 23.74 19.04 0.08
C ASN A 289 23.76 20.39 -0.66
N THR A 290 24.75 20.61 -1.54
CA THR A 290 24.86 21.81 -2.39
C THR A 290 24.43 21.58 -3.85
N GLY A 291 23.82 20.42 -4.17
CA GLY A 291 23.17 20.19 -5.48
C GLY A 291 23.99 19.40 -6.50
N TYR A 292 24.99 18.62 -6.08
CA TYR A 292 25.77 17.80 -7.02
C TYR A 292 25.00 16.54 -7.45
N VAL A 293 24.88 16.36 -8.77
CA VAL A 293 24.33 15.17 -9.45
C VAL A 293 25.42 14.33 -10.12
N ASP A 294 26.67 14.77 -10.02
CA ASP A 294 27.84 14.22 -10.69
C ASP A 294 29.10 14.58 -9.90
N SER A 295 29.94 13.59 -9.61
CA SER A 295 31.22 13.74 -8.95
C SER A 295 32.29 12.95 -9.69
N ASN A 296 33.45 13.57 -9.89
CA ASN A 296 34.66 12.92 -10.39
C ASN A 296 35.81 13.24 -9.44
N PHE A 297 36.56 12.24 -9.00
CA PHE A 297 37.70 12.38 -8.10
C PHE A 297 38.79 11.34 -8.42
N ALA A 298 40.03 11.74 -8.20
CA ALA A 298 41.16 10.81 -8.22
C ALA A 298 41.20 10.05 -6.89
N VAL A 299 41.46 8.74 -6.94
CA VAL A 299 41.45 7.86 -5.76
C VAL A 299 42.69 8.06 -4.89
N ASP A 300 43.76 8.61 -5.46
CA ASP A 300 45.08 8.79 -4.85
C ASP A 300 45.26 10.10 -4.05
N ALA A 301 44.23 10.51 -3.30
CA ALA A 301 44.29 11.72 -2.48
C ALA A 301 45.07 11.51 -1.17
N ASN A 302 46.40 11.48 -1.22
CA ASN A 302 47.28 11.71 -0.05
C ASN A 302 47.61 13.20 0.17
N GLY A 303 46.96 14.12 -0.56
CA GLY A 303 47.12 15.56 -0.39
C GLY A 303 46.05 16.38 -1.08
N ALA A 304 45.97 17.67 -0.74
CA ALA A 304 45.04 18.63 -1.34
C ALA A 304 45.45 18.93 -2.80
N GLY A 305 45.02 18.08 -3.73
CA GLY A 305 45.26 18.23 -5.16
C GLY A 305 44.82 16.98 -5.91
N ARG A 306 43.97 17.14 -6.92
CA ARG A 306 43.52 16.07 -7.83
C ARG A 306 44.64 15.75 -8.80
N VAL A 307 45.62 14.96 -8.39
CA VAL A 307 46.73 14.58 -9.25
C VAL A 307 46.97 13.10 -9.08
N GLY A 308 46.45 12.33 -10.05
CA GLY A 308 46.89 10.97 -10.37
C GLY A 308 48.42 10.86 -10.28
N GLN A 309 48.96 9.67 -10.03
CA GLN A 309 50.38 9.43 -9.76
C GLN A 309 51.24 9.56 -11.05
N CYS A 310 51.19 10.71 -11.70
CA CYS A 310 51.80 10.96 -13.00
C CYS A 310 52.69 12.21 -12.95
N PRO A 311 54.03 12.06 -13.02
CA PRO A 311 54.82 10.80 -13.02
C PRO A 311 55.05 10.22 -11.62
N CYS A 312 54.95 8.90 -11.44
CA CYS A 312 55.29 8.22 -10.18
C CYS A 312 56.69 7.56 -10.21
N THR A 313 57.31 7.40 -9.03
CA THR A 313 58.60 6.69 -8.89
C THR A 313 58.62 5.73 -7.70
N ASN A 314 59.39 4.66 -7.81
CA ASN A 314 59.60 3.68 -6.74
C ASN A 314 60.58 4.29 -5.71
N ASN A 315 60.07 4.89 -4.64
CA ASN A 315 60.79 5.55 -3.54
C ASN A 315 61.31 6.97 -3.81
N SER A 316 60.46 7.96 -3.51
CA SER A 316 60.90 9.33 -3.27
C SER A 316 60.05 9.98 -2.17
N SER A 317 60.69 10.75 -1.27
CA SER A 317 60.00 11.57 -0.26
C SER A 317 59.45 12.90 -0.84
N THR A 318 59.62 13.13 -2.14
CA THR A 318 59.26 14.38 -2.84
C THR A 318 58.48 14.17 -4.15
N GLN A 319 58.09 12.93 -4.47
CA GLN A 319 57.27 12.58 -5.65
C GLN A 319 56.22 11.51 -5.27
N ASN A 320 55.11 11.45 -6.01
CA ASN A 320 54.06 10.44 -5.79
C ASN A 320 54.66 9.03 -5.95
N SER A 321 54.60 8.22 -4.89
CA SER A 321 55.09 6.83 -4.92
C SER A 321 54.08 5.95 -5.63
N CYS A 322 54.51 5.11 -6.60
CA CYS A 322 53.68 4.15 -7.35
C CYS A 322 53.10 3.04 -6.43
N GLY A 323 52.20 3.41 -5.53
CA GLY A 323 51.67 2.54 -4.48
C GLY A 323 50.23 2.16 -4.77
N SER A 324 49.91 0.88 -4.59
CA SER A 324 48.52 0.39 -4.64
C SER A 324 47.70 1.01 -3.51
N ASP A 325 46.61 1.69 -3.84
CA ASP A 325 45.66 2.23 -2.87
C ASP A 325 44.25 1.65 -3.12
N THR A 326 44.03 0.44 -2.59
CA THR A 326 42.68 -0.15 -2.57
C THR A 326 41.88 0.44 -1.43
N GLN A 327 40.74 1.05 -1.73
CA GLN A 327 39.94 1.75 -0.74
C GLN A 327 38.44 1.62 -0.94
N ASP A 328 37.72 1.56 0.18
CA ASP A 328 36.26 1.59 0.20
C ASP A 328 35.73 3.02 0.24
N PHE A 329 34.78 3.27 -0.66
CA PHE A 329 34.02 4.50 -0.74
C PHE A 329 32.57 4.22 -0.41
N MET A 330 31.94 5.19 0.26
CA MET A 330 30.54 5.10 0.64
C MET A 330 29.75 6.17 -0.09
N VAL A 331 28.66 5.76 -0.73
CA VAL A 331 27.69 6.65 -1.35
C VAL A 331 26.44 6.64 -0.48
N ARG A 332 26.10 7.78 0.10
CA ARG A 332 24.84 7.97 0.81
C ARG A 332 23.85 8.65 -0.10
N VAL A 333 22.78 7.99 -0.49
CA VAL A 333 21.67 8.57 -1.24
C VAL A 333 20.58 9.01 -0.28
N THR A 334 20.09 10.24 -0.43
CA THR A 334 19.01 10.82 0.37
C THR A 334 17.94 11.41 -0.54
N TRP A 335 16.73 11.46 0.02
CA TRP A 335 15.62 12.21 -0.55
C TRP A 335 15.83 13.71 -0.31
N ALA A 336 15.71 14.52 -1.36
CA ALA A 336 16.17 15.92 -1.36
C ALA A 336 15.07 16.97 -1.49
N ASP A 337 13.86 16.54 -1.88
CA ASP A 337 12.74 17.41 -2.21
C ASP A 337 11.51 17.09 -1.35
N THR A 338 10.61 18.07 -1.20
CA THR A 338 9.27 17.92 -0.66
C THR A 338 8.22 17.59 -1.73
N SER A 339 8.63 17.37 -2.99
CA SER A 339 7.73 16.86 -4.04
C SER A 339 7.00 15.60 -3.58
N ALA A 340 5.75 15.43 -4.00
CA ALA A 340 4.99 14.22 -3.73
C ALA A 340 5.82 12.98 -4.07
N PRO A 341 5.90 12.00 -3.16
CA PRO A 341 6.60 10.75 -3.43
C PRO A 341 6.02 10.02 -4.64
N SER A 342 6.91 9.41 -5.43
CA SER A 342 6.55 8.51 -6.53
C SER A 342 7.48 7.31 -6.47
N CYS A 343 7.10 6.29 -7.22
CA CYS A 343 7.74 4.97 -7.18
C CYS A 343 8.91 4.86 -8.16
N ASP A 344 9.18 5.94 -8.88
CA ASP A 344 10.22 6.01 -9.90
C ASP A 344 11.60 5.84 -9.26
N PRO A 345 12.37 4.81 -9.66
CA PRO A 345 13.70 4.60 -9.14
C PRO A 345 14.69 5.63 -9.68
N PHE A 346 15.75 5.89 -8.92
CA PHE A 346 16.97 6.48 -9.44
C PHE A 346 17.87 5.39 -10.01
N GLU A 347 18.72 5.79 -10.97
CA GLU A 347 19.82 4.97 -11.46
C GLU A 347 21.13 5.71 -11.16
N LEU A 348 21.98 5.10 -10.33
CA LEU A 348 23.31 5.60 -9.99
C LEU A 348 24.35 4.78 -10.74
N GLU A 349 25.31 5.47 -11.35
CA GLU A 349 26.41 4.87 -12.09
C GLU A 349 27.75 5.24 -11.44
N ILE A 350 28.58 4.23 -11.21
CA ILE A 350 29.94 4.32 -10.68
C ILE A 350 30.89 3.75 -11.72
N THR A 351 31.83 4.56 -12.22
CA THR A 351 32.77 4.14 -13.26
C THR A 351 34.22 4.39 -12.89
N ASN A 352 35.10 3.56 -13.43
CA ASN A 352 36.52 3.90 -13.55
C ASN A 352 36.73 4.75 -14.81
N GLY A 353 36.76 6.06 -14.65
CA GLY A 353 37.16 6.97 -15.71
C GLY A 353 38.64 6.81 -16.01
N VAL A 354 39.03 5.76 -16.73
CA VAL A 354 40.37 5.67 -17.34
C VAL A 354 40.39 6.68 -18.49
N PHE A 355 41.02 7.83 -18.27
CA PHE A 355 41.23 8.87 -19.28
C PHE A 355 42.71 8.98 -19.65
#